data_AF-A0A3Q9LZ94-F1
#
_entry.id   AF-A0A3Q9LZ94-F1
#
_cell.length_a   1.000
_cell.length_b   1.000
_cell.length_c   1.000
_cell.angle_alpha   90.00
_cell.angle_beta   90.00
_cell.angle_gamma   90.00
#
_symmetry.space_group_name_H-M   'P 1'
#
loop_
_entity.id
_entity.type
_entity.pdbx_description
1 polymer ?
#
loop_
_entity_poly.entity_id
_entity_poly.type
_entity_poly.pdbx_seq_one_letter_code
_entity_poly.pdbx_strand_id
1 'polypeptide(L)'
;MAYRSAPIADDIIWRAAPQPEDASLADAVRETIASTRKHLLDFIRLDEAPPPTAMTLAQWTRPATFRSLLAAYSDHIYRHTPGLARENKPLLSLWAQWYIGLMAPPLMLALLTQARAIDVSAEHIHVEFHETGRAACFWLDVHQDNLATERSPEERMETLIVSALQPVIQALEATGDINAKLIWSNTGYLINWYLTEMKPLLGEALLATLRQRCFFEKQLSDGQDNPLWRTVVMRDGLLVRRTCCQRYRLPDVQQCGDCTLK
;
A
#
# COMPACT_ATOMS: atom_id res chain seq x y z
N MET A 1 -13.89 41.63 51.09
CA MET A 1 -12.89 41.12 50.13
C MET A 1 -12.89 39.61 50.21
N ALA A 2 -13.51 38.93 49.24
CA ALA A 2 -13.52 37.47 49.14
C ALA A 2 -12.63 37.10 47.95
N TYR A 3 -11.51 36.42 48.21
CA TYR A 3 -10.58 35.97 47.19
C TYR A 3 -11.19 34.78 46.45
N ARG A 4 -11.35 34.93 45.12
CA ARG A 4 -11.76 33.87 44.20
C ARG A 4 -10.57 32.97 43.91
N SER A 5 -10.73 31.67 44.13
CA SER A 5 -9.84 30.63 43.63
C SER A 5 -10.07 30.42 42.14
N ALA A 6 -9.02 30.48 41.32
CA ALA A 6 -9.05 30.06 39.92
C ALA A 6 -8.38 28.67 39.82
N PRO A 7 -8.94 27.71 39.07
CA PRO A 7 -8.28 26.44 38.82
C PRO A 7 -7.19 26.64 37.76
N ILE A 8 -6.00 26.12 38.05
CA ILE A 8 -4.88 26.01 37.11
C ILE A 8 -5.28 24.98 36.07
N ALA A 9 -5.40 25.42 34.81
CA ALA A 9 -5.51 24.51 33.68
C ALA A 9 -4.10 23.98 33.38
N ASP A 10 -3.88 22.70 33.67
CA ASP A 10 -2.72 21.98 33.17
C ASP A 10 -2.94 21.69 31.67
N ASP A 11 -2.47 22.60 30.82
CA ASP A 11 -2.29 22.33 29.40
C ASP A 11 -1.17 21.30 29.22
N ILE A 12 -1.55 20.02 29.17
CA ILE A 12 -0.68 18.94 28.72
C ILE A 12 -0.49 19.09 27.21
N ILE A 13 0.50 19.89 26.83
CA ILE A 13 1.01 19.97 25.47
C ILE A 13 1.71 18.64 25.17
N TRP A 14 1.07 17.76 24.40
CA TRP A 14 1.72 16.61 23.76
C TRP A 14 2.76 17.12 22.75
N ARG A 15 3.98 17.41 23.23
CA ARG A 15 5.14 17.59 22.36
C ARG A 15 5.54 16.22 21.83
N ALA A 16 5.49 16.05 20.52
CA ALA A 16 6.16 14.94 19.84
C ALA A 16 7.62 14.87 20.33
N ALA A 17 8.09 13.67 20.68
CA ALA A 17 9.46 13.48 21.11
C ALA A 17 10.41 13.99 20.01
N PRO A 18 11.43 14.80 20.33
CA PRO A 18 12.42 15.23 19.35
C PRO A 18 13.13 13.98 18.83
N GLN A 19 13.03 13.74 17.52
CA GLN A 19 13.79 12.70 16.84
C GLN A 19 15.28 13.07 16.94
N PRO A 20 16.18 12.12 17.26
CA PRO A 20 17.61 12.40 17.33
C PRO A 20 18.09 12.90 15.96
N GLU A 21 18.80 14.03 15.93
CA GLU A 21 19.22 14.75 14.72
C GLU A 21 20.13 13.93 13.77
N ASP A 22 20.54 12.71 14.17
CA ASP A 22 21.47 11.83 13.45
C ASP A 22 20.88 10.48 12.98
N ALA A 23 19.58 10.22 13.16
CA ALA A 23 18.99 8.97 12.66
C ALA A 23 18.94 8.96 11.12
N SER A 24 19.38 7.86 10.50
CA SER A 24 19.23 7.67 9.06
C SER A 24 17.74 7.69 8.69
N LEU A 25 17.40 8.01 7.43
CA LEU A 25 16.01 8.01 6.98
C LEU A 25 15.37 6.61 7.17
N ALA A 26 16.13 5.55 6.93
CA ALA A 26 15.69 4.18 7.21
C ALA A 26 15.40 3.94 8.69
N ASP A 27 16.24 4.44 9.61
CA ASP A 27 16.02 4.29 11.05
C ASP A 27 14.77 5.03 11.52
N ALA A 28 14.55 6.26 11.03
CA ALA A 28 13.36 7.05 11.35
C ALA A 28 12.07 6.36 10.86
N VAL A 29 12.08 5.83 9.64
CA VAL A 29 10.96 5.02 9.12
C VAL A 29 10.77 3.76 9.95
N ARG A 30 11.85 3.04 10.28
CA ARG A 30 11.78 1.79 11.07
C ARG A 30 11.21 2.04 12.46
N GLU A 31 11.63 3.11 13.14
CA GLU A 31 11.13 3.50 14.45
C GLU A 31 9.65 3.88 14.40
N THR A 32 9.24 4.62 13.37
CA THR A 32 7.83 5.00 13.17
C THR A 32 6.96 3.76 12.93
N ILE A 33 7.43 2.80 12.12
CA ILE A 33 6.72 1.52 11.95
C ILE A 33 6.67 0.74 13.27
N ALA A 34 7.80 0.62 13.98
CA ALA A 34 7.88 -0.15 15.22
C ALA A 34 6.91 0.36 16.30
N SER A 35 6.76 1.68 16.40
CA SER A 35 5.91 2.34 17.39
C SER A 35 4.42 2.35 17.02
N THR A 36 4.07 2.33 15.73
CA THR A 36 2.69 2.49 15.28
C THR A 36 2.07 1.22 14.70
N ARG A 37 2.85 0.44 13.94
CA ARG A 37 2.41 -0.70 13.13
C ARG A 37 3.51 -1.76 13.03
N LYS A 38 3.97 -2.26 14.18
CA LYS A 38 5.10 -3.19 14.29
C LYS A 38 5.07 -4.36 13.30
N HIS A 39 3.89 -4.93 13.03
CA HIS A 39 3.72 -6.05 12.10
C HIS A 39 4.15 -5.76 10.65
N LEU A 40 4.24 -4.49 10.22
CA LEU A 40 4.76 -4.19 8.88
C LEU A 40 6.25 -4.57 8.77
N LEU A 41 7.00 -4.53 9.88
CA LEU A 41 8.39 -5.00 9.94
C LEU A 41 8.50 -6.52 9.77
N ASP A 42 7.40 -7.28 9.73
CA ASP A 42 7.47 -8.71 9.39
C ASP A 42 7.80 -8.90 7.91
N PHE A 43 7.42 -7.94 7.06
CA PHE A 43 7.51 -8.03 5.60
C PHE A 43 8.11 -6.79 4.92
N ILE A 44 8.66 -5.83 5.66
CA ILE A 44 9.53 -4.79 5.11
C ILE A 44 10.90 -4.76 5.79
N ARG A 45 11.95 -4.57 5.01
CA ARG A 45 13.34 -4.37 5.43
C ARG A 45 13.85 -3.07 4.82
N LEU A 46 14.60 -2.30 5.60
CA LEU A 46 15.04 -0.94 5.25
C LEU A 46 16.56 -0.89 5.40
N ASP A 47 17.31 -0.57 4.34
CA ASP A 47 18.79 -0.54 4.31
C ASP A 47 19.46 -1.85 4.75
N GLU A 48 18.75 -2.97 4.61
CA GLU A 48 19.30 -4.31 4.82
C GLU A 48 19.60 -4.94 3.46
N ALA A 49 20.69 -5.71 3.39
CA ALA A 49 21.08 -6.38 2.15
C ALA A 49 20.00 -7.40 1.73
N PRO A 50 19.39 -7.25 0.53
CA PRO A 50 18.39 -8.20 0.08
C PRO A 50 19.00 -9.58 -0.18
N PRO A 51 18.25 -10.67 0.03
CA PRO A 51 18.72 -12.00 -0.34
C PRO A 51 18.93 -12.07 -1.86
N PRO A 52 19.84 -12.93 -2.36
CA PRO A 52 20.11 -13.05 -3.80
C PRO A 52 18.90 -13.45 -4.65
N THR A 53 17.85 -13.99 -4.02
CA THR A 53 16.58 -14.38 -4.64
C THR A 53 15.57 -13.23 -4.74
N ALA A 54 15.79 -12.11 -4.06
CA ALA A 54 14.91 -10.95 -4.16
C ALA A 54 15.08 -10.27 -5.53
N MET A 55 13.98 -9.77 -6.08
CA MET A 55 13.93 -9.25 -7.44
C MET A 55 13.33 -7.85 -7.48
N THR A 56 13.94 -6.95 -8.23
CA THR A 56 13.31 -5.67 -8.59
C THR A 56 12.13 -5.88 -9.52
N LEU A 57 11.32 -4.83 -9.70
CA LEU A 57 10.23 -4.83 -10.68
C LEU A 57 10.69 -5.28 -12.07
N ALA A 58 11.80 -4.72 -12.56
CA ALA A 58 12.34 -5.03 -13.89
C ALA A 58 12.81 -6.49 -14.03
N GLN A 59 13.12 -7.17 -12.91
CA GLN A 59 13.55 -8.56 -12.91
C GLN A 59 12.36 -9.52 -12.85
N TRP A 60 11.41 -9.31 -11.92
CA TRP A 60 10.30 -10.26 -11.75
C TRP A 60 9.26 -10.16 -12.86
N THR A 61 9.10 -8.98 -13.48
CA THR A 61 8.18 -8.76 -14.62
C THR A 61 8.65 -9.37 -15.94
N ARG A 62 9.88 -9.91 -16.00
CA ARG A 62 10.35 -10.63 -17.18
C ARG A 62 9.40 -11.80 -17.47
N PRO A 63 8.98 -12.03 -18.73
CA PRO A 63 7.92 -12.99 -19.04
C PRO A 63 8.14 -14.40 -18.49
N ALA A 64 9.37 -14.91 -18.52
CA ALA A 64 9.68 -16.23 -17.96
C ALA A 64 9.52 -16.25 -16.43
N THR A 65 10.12 -15.28 -15.74
CA THR A 65 10.06 -15.17 -14.28
C THR A 65 8.62 -15.01 -13.80
N PHE A 66 7.86 -14.10 -14.41
CA PHE A 66 6.49 -13.84 -13.96
C PHE A 66 5.58 -15.05 -14.19
N ARG A 67 5.72 -15.75 -15.33
CA ARG A 67 4.99 -17.01 -15.57
C ARG A 67 5.33 -18.07 -14.53
N SER A 68 6.59 -18.21 -14.14
CA SER A 68 6.98 -19.16 -13.10
C SER A 68 6.36 -18.83 -11.73
N LEU A 69 6.34 -17.54 -11.35
CA LEU A 69 5.69 -17.10 -10.11
C LEU A 69 4.18 -17.39 -10.13
N LEU A 70 3.49 -17.07 -11.23
CA LEU A 70 2.07 -17.35 -11.37
C LEU A 70 1.75 -18.84 -11.43
N ALA A 71 2.60 -19.66 -12.04
CA ALA A 71 2.43 -21.10 -12.07
C ALA A 71 2.51 -21.68 -10.65
N ALA A 72 3.54 -21.33 -9.87
CA ALA A 72 3.67 -21.74 -8.48
C ALA A 72 2.47 -21.28 -7.62
N TYR A 73 2.00 -20.06 -7.85
CA TYR A 73 0.83 -19.54 -7.15
C TYR A 73 -0.46 -20.24 -7.53
N SER A 74 -0.64 -20.54 -8.82
CA SER A 74 -1.75 -21.31 -9.33
C SER A 74 -1.75 -22.73 -8.75
N ASP A 75 -0.60 -23.40 -8.75
CA ASP A 75 -0.44 -24.74 -8.18
C ASP A 75 -0.78 -24.74 -6.70
N HIS A 76 -0.31 -23.74 -5.95
CA HIS A 76 -0.66 -23.58 -4.55
C HIS A 76 -2.18 -23.40 -4.36
N ILE A 77 -2.81 -22.46 -5.06
CA ILE A 77 -4.24 -22.17 -4.88
C ILE A 77 -5.12 -23.39 -5.20
N TYR A 78 -4.77 -24.17 -6.24
CA TYR A 78 -5.58 -25.29 -6.71
C TYR A 78 -5.15 -26.66 -6.14
N ARG A 79 -4.20 -26.71 -5.20
CA ARG A 79 -3.57 -27.96 -4.70
C ARG A 79 -4.54 -29.01 -4.15
N HIS A 80 -5.67 -28.59 -3.58
CA HIS A 80 -6.68 -29.51 -3.04
C HIS A 80 -7.84 -29.77 -4.01
N THR A 81 -7.83 -29.14 -5.19
CA THR A 81 -8.89 -29.27 -6.21
C THR A 81 -8.27 -29.39 -7.62
N PRO A 82 -7.42 -30.40 -7.90
CA PRO A 82 -6.64 -30.48 -9.14
C PRO A 82 -7.49 -30.62 -10.42
N GLY A 83 -8.75 -31.08 -10.31
CA GLY A 83 -9.69 -31.19 -11.44
C GLY A 83 -10.49 -29.91 -11.74
N LEU A 84 -10.38 -28.87 -10.92
CA LEU A 84 -11.08 -27.60 -11.14
C LEU A 84 -10.36 -26.79 -12.23
N ALA A 85 -11.13 -26.27 -13.19
CA ALA A 85 -10.58 -25.38 -14.22
C ALA A 85 -9.96 -24.13 -13.59
N ARG A 86 -8.73 -23.82 -13.98
CA ARG A 86 -7.99 -22.67 -13.46
C ARG A 86 -8.49 -21.37 -14.08
N GLU A 87 -8.75 -20.39 -13.24
CA GLU A 87 -9.24 -19.07 -13.64
C GLU A 87 -8.16 -17.99 -13.44
N ASN A 88 -7.58 -17.49 -14.54
CA ASN A 88 -6.46 -16.53 -14.47
C ASN A 88 -6.85 -15.19 -13.84
N LYS A 89 -8.00 -14.63 -14.22
CA LYS A 89 -8.46 -13.31 -13.74
C LYS A 89 -8.58 -13.24 -12.20
N PRO A 90 -9.36 -14.11 -11.51
CA PRO A 90 -9.43 -14.06 -10.06
C PRO A 90 -8.09 -14.43 -9.40
N LEU A 91 -7.29 -15.32 -10.00
CA LEU A 91 -5.96 -15.68 -9.50
C LEU A 91 -5.03 -14.45 -9.48
N LEU A 92 -4.92 -13.73 -10.60
CA LEU A 92 -4.14 -12.49 -10.70
C LEU A 92 -4.66 -11.40 -9.79
N SER A 93 -5.98 -11.26 -9.67
CA SER A 93 -6.59 -10.30 -8.73
C SER A 93 -6.17 -10.59 -7.28
N LEU A 94 -6.09 -11.87 -6.89
CA LEU A 94 -5.64 -12.25 -5.55
C LEU A 94 -4.12 -12.12 -5.39
N TRP A 95 -3.34 -12.47 -6.41
CA TRP A 95 -1.89 -12.27 -6.41
C TRP A 95 -1.54 -10.78 -6.23
N ALA A 96 -2.24 -9.89 -6.96
CA ALA A 96 -2.07 -8.45 -6.85
C ALA A 96 -2.45 -7.92 -5.46
N GLN A 97 -3.51 -8.46 -4.85
CA GLN A 97 -3.88 -8.12 -3.47
C GLN A 97 -2.77 -8.47 -2.48
N TRP A 98 -2.08 -9.61 -2.65
CA TRP A 98 -0.91 -9.94 -1.82
C TRP A 98 0.24 -8.98 -2.05
N TYR A 99 0.63 -8.77 -3.31
CA TYR A 99 1.76 -7.90 -3.64
C TYR A 99 1.54 -6.46 -3.14
N ILE A 100 0.44 -5.85 -3.53
CA ILE A 100 0.13 -4.45 -3.19
C ILE A 100 -0.26 -4.32 -1.70
N GLY A 101 -0.92 -5.32 -1.14
CA GLY A 101 -1.29 -5.36 0.28
C GLY A 101 -0.11 -5.37 1.23
N LEU A 102 1.02 -5.95 0.82
CA LEU A 102 2.27 -5.90 1.59
C LEU A 102 3.10 -4.65 1.29
N MET A 103 3.09 -4.16 0.04
CA MET A 103 3.90 -3.02 -0.38
C MET A 103 3.33 -1.67 0.05
N ALA A 104 2.04 -1.42 -0.19
CA ALA A 104 1.46 -0.08 -0.05
C ALA A 104 1.43 0.44 1.40
N PRO A 105 1.01 -0.34 2.42
CA PRO A 105 0.92 0.17 3.78
C PRO A 105 2.21 0.76 4.37
N PRO A 106 3.38 0.08 4.31
CA PRO A 106 4.60 0.66 4.85
C PRO A 106 5.09 1.88 4.04
N LEU A 107 4.92 1.89 2.71
CA LEU A 107 5.28 3.06 1.89
C LEU A 107 4.38 4.27 2.17
N MET A 108 3.07 4.07 2.33
CA MET A 108 2.14 5.12 2.75
C MET A 108 2.55 5.71 4.10
N LEU A 109 2.90 4.86 5.05
CA LEU A 109 3.32 5.29 6.37
C LEU A 109 4.61 6.11 6.29
N ALA A 110 5.62 5.65 5.56
CA ALA A 110 6.87 6.40 5.37
C ALA A 110 6.62 7.77 4.71
N LEU A 111 5.89 7.82 3.60
CA LEU A 111 5.65 9.06 2.86
C LEU A 111 4.85 10.11 3.65
N LEU A 112 3.89 9.67 4.47
CA LEU A 112 2.98 10.57 5.18
C LEU A 112 3.43 10.97 6.58
N THR A 113 4.43 10.29 7.16
CA THR A 113 4.86 10.55 8.54
C THR A 113 6.27 11.13 8.66
N GLN A 114 7.12 10.91 7.65
CA GLN A 114 8.50 11.40 7.69
C GLN A 114 8.60 12.84 7.16
N ALA A 115 9.48 13.63 7.77
CA ALA A 115 9.80 14.97 7.27
C ALA A 115 10.43 14.89 5.86
N ARG A 116 11.36 13.96 5.67
CA ARG A 116 11.99 13.63 4.38
C ARG A 116 11.23 12.49 3.71
N ALA A 117 10.87 12.63 2.45
CA ALA A 117 10.20 11.58 1.69
C ALA A 117 11.21 10.51 1.26
N ILE A 118 10.81 9.24 1.36
CA ILE A 118 11.56 8.14 0.75
C ILE A 118 11.33 8.11 -0.76
N ASP A 119 12.37 7.78 -1.51
CA ASP A 119 12.23 7.43 -2.92
C ASP A 119 11.56 6.05 -3.03
N VAL A 120 10.44 6.02 -3.75
CA VAL A 120 9.62 4.80 -3.94
C VAL A 120 9.72 4.26 -5.36
N SER A 121 10.72 4.69 -6.13
CA SER A 121 11.00 4.20 -7.47
C SER A 121 11.35 2.71 -7.44
N ALA A 122 10.89 1.99 -8.45
CA ALA A 122 10.86 0.53 -8.45
C ALA A 122 12.26 -0.13 -8.46
N GLU A 123 13.30 0.60 -8.84
CA GLU A 123 14.70 0.20 -8.79
C GLU A 123 15.24 0.06 -7.35
N HIS A 124 14.67 0.80 -6.40
CA HIS A 124 15.07 0.77 -4.99
C HIS A 124 14.32 -0.30 -4.18
N ILE A 125 13.35 -0.98 -4.81
CA ILE A 125 12.45 -1.93 -4.15
C ILE A 125 12.70 -3.33 -4.70
N HIS A 126 13.19 -4.22 -3.83
CA HIS A 126 13.36 -5.63 -4.13
C HIS A 126 12.28 -6.45 -3.43
N VAL A 127 11.73 -7.43 -4.14
CA VAL A 127 10.68 -8.32 -3.62
C VAL A 127 11.23 -9.72 -3.48
N GLU A 128 11.15 -10.25 -2.28
CA GLU A 128 11.30 -11.68 -2.02
C GLU A 128 9.95 -12.37 -2.22
N PHE A 129 9.97 -13.47 -2.98
CA PHE A 129 8.79 -14.29 -3.24
C PHE A 129 8.81 -15.55 -2.38
N HIS A 130 7.65 -15.89 -1.82
CA HIS A 130 7.42 -17.16 -1.13
C HIS A 130 7.51 -18.33 -2.12
N GLU A 131 7.73 -19.56 -1.63
CA GLU A 131 7.71 -20.79 -2.46
C GLU A 131 6.41 -20.98 -3.25
N THR A 132 5.32 -20.37 -2.77
CA THR A 132 4.02 -20.36 -3.46
C THR A 132 3.92 -19.29 -4.54
N GLY A 133 4.99 -18.57 -4.88
CA GLY A 133 5.00 -17.56 -5.95
C GLY A 133 4.32 -16.21 -5.64
N ARG A 134 3.80 -16.00 -4.43
CA ARG A 134 3.32 -14.68 -3.96
C ARG A 134 4.44 -13.86 -3.34
N ALA A 135 4.28 -12.54 -3.30
CA ALA A 135 5.19 -11.68 -2.55
C ALA A 135 5.20 -12.06 -1.04
N ALA A 136 6.37 -12.00 -0.43
CA ALA A 136 6.60 -12.33 0.97
C ALA A 136 7.19 -11.16 1.76
N CYS A 137 8.23 -10.52 1.23
CA CYS A 137 8.95 -9.43 1.90
C CYS A 137 9.47 -8.41 0.87
N PHE A 138 9.49 -7.14 1.26
CA PHE A 138 10.04 -6.04 0.49
C PHE A 138 11.31 -5.51 1.16
N TRP A 139 12.38 -5.38 0.38
CA TRP A 139 13.67 -4.88 0.81
C TRP A 139 13.93 -3.56 0.08
N LEU A 140 14.02 -2.48 0.85
CA LEU A 140 14.17 -1.13 0.34
C LEU A 140 15.59 -0.66 0.57
N ASP A 141 16.23 -0.22 -0.51
CA ASP A 141 17.40 0.64 -0.48
C ASP A 141 16.90 2.08 -0.29
N VAL A 142 17.03 2.63 0.93
CA VAL A 142 16.33 3.85 1.32
C VAL A 142 17.11 5.07 0.87
N HIS A 143 16.61 5.70 -0.19
CA HIS A 143 17.07 7.01 -0.66
C HIS A 143 16.06 8.09 -0.29
N GLN A 144 16.54 9.31 -0.09
CA GLN A 144 15.66 10.47 0.01
C GLN A 144 15.23 10.93 -1.38
N ASP A 145 13.93 11.11 -1.58
CA ASP A 145 13.42 11.87 -2.72
C ASP A 145 13.31 13.35 -2.33
N ASN A 146 14.23 14.17 -2.85
CA ASN A 146 14.28 15.60 -2.56
C ASN A 146 13.05 16.34 -3.11
N LEU A 147 12.51 15.92 -4.26
CA LEU A 147 11.33 16.55 -4.84
C LEU A 147 10.08 16.20 -4.03
N ALA A 148 9.89 14.92 -3.67
CA ALA A 148 8.77 14.52 -2.83
C ALA A 148 8.88 15.06 -1.40
N THR A 149 10.09 15.35 -0.92
CA THR A 149 10.29 16.00 0.39
C THR A 149 9.63 17.37 0.45
N GLU A 150 9.67 18.15 -0.63
CA GLU A 150 9.08 19.50 -0.72
C GLU A 150 7.57 19.49 -1.03
N ARG A 151 7.01 18.32 -1.39
CA ARG A 151 5.60 18.15 -1.76
C ARG A 151 4.66 18.05 -0.57
N SER A 152 3.40 18.43 -0.81
CA SER A 152 2.31 18.18 0.14
C SER A 152 2.08 16.67 0.37
N PRO A 153 1.48 16.26 1.51
CA PRO A 153 1.13 14.86 1.75
C PRO A 153 0.30 14.21 0.62
N GLU A 154 -0.60 14.98 0.00
CA GLU A 154 -1.42 14.60 -1.13
C GLU A 154 -0.55 14.25 -2.35
N GLU A 155 0.39 15.11 -2.70
CA GLU A 155 1.31 14.89 -3.81
C GLU A 155 2.34 13.78 -3.53
N ARG A 156 2.68 13.54 -2.26
CA ARG A 156 3.46 12.36 -1.85
C ARG A 156 2.66 11.07 -2.06
N MET A 157 1.35 11.08 -1.79
CA MET A 157 0.48 9.96 -2.16
C MET A 157 0.39 9.77 -3.68
N GLU A 158 0.38 10.85 -4.46
CA GLU A 158 0.45 10.75 -5.92
C GLU A 158 1.79 10.13 -6.38
N THR A 159 2.89 10.45 -5.69
CA THR A 159 4.20 9.84 -5.93
C THR A 159 4.15 8.32 -5.70
N LEU A 160 3.49 7.85 -4.63
CA LEU A 160 3.24 6.42 -4.42
C LEU A 160 2.43 5.80 -5.58
N ILE A 161 1.36 6.47 -6.01
CA ILE A 161 0.48 5.99 -7.07
C ILE A 161 1.25 5.82 -8.39
N VAL A 162 2.02 6.84 -8.78
CA VAL A 162 2.69 6.91 -10.07
C VAL A 162 3.99 6.11 -10.09
N SER A 163 4.83 6.23 -9.07
CA SER A 163 6.19 5.65 -9.09
C SER A 163 6.25 4.21 -8.60
N ALA A 164 5.37 3.82 -7.66
CA ALA A 164 5.41 2.47 -7.07
C ALA A 164 4.26 1.57 -7.55
N LEU A 165 3.02 2.07 -7.55
CA LEU A 165 1.84 1.23 -7.79
C LEU A 165 1.53 1.05 -9.28
N GLN A 166 1.56 2.13 -10.06
CA GLN A 166 1.22 2.09 -11.48
C GLN A 166 2.11 1.14 -12.29
N PRO A 167 3.44 1.10 -12.13
CA PRO A 167 4.29 0.17 -12.88
C PRO A 167 3.97 -1.30 -12.61
N VAL A 168 3.64 -1.65 -11.35
CA VAL A 168 3.21 -3.00 -10.98
C VAL A 168 1.89 -3.34 -11.67
N ILE A 169 0.91 -2.44 -11.62
CA ILE A 169 -0.41 -2.69 -12.21
C ILE A 169 -0.34 -2.77 -13.75
N GLN A 170 0.51 -1.96 -14.38
CA GLN A 170 0.78 -2.04 -15.82
C GLN A 170 1.40 -3.39 -16.20
N ALA A 171 2.37 -3.89 -15.42
CA ALA A 171 2.96 -5.21 -15.67
C ALA A 171 1.93 -6.35 -15.53
N LEU A 172 0.99 -6.23 -14.59
CA LEU A 172 -0.10 -7.18 -14.43
C LEU A 172 -1.10 -7.11 -15.59
N GLU A 173 -1.47 -5.91 -16.03
CA GLU A 173 -2.39 -5.72 -17.16
C GLU A 173 -1.79 -6.19 -18.48
N ALA A 174 -0.47 -6.06 -18.65
CA ALA A 174 0.26 -6.53 -19.84
C ALA A 174 0.16 -8.05 -20.09
N THR A 175 -0.30 -8.84 -19.10
CA THR A 175 -0.62 -10.26 -19.30
C THR A 175 -1.82 -10.49 -20.22
N GLY A 176 -2.74 -9.52 -20.32
CA GLY A 176 -4.02 -9.68 -21.02
C GLY A 176 -5.08 -10.47 -20.24
N ASP A 177 -4.74 -11.04 -19.07
CA ASP A 177 -5.63 -11.88 -18.27
C ASP A 177 -6.51 -11.09 -17.28
N ILE A 178 -6.17 -9.81 -17.02
CA ILE A 178 -6.87 -8.96 -16.06
C ILE A 178 -6.90 -7.49 -16.52
N ASN A 179 -7.99 -6.78 -16.20
CA ASN A 179 -8.12 -5.35 -16.46
C ASN A 179 -7.60 -4.53 -15.28
N ALA A 180 -6.77 -3.51 -15.53
CA ALA A 180 -6.19 -2.68 -14.47
C ALA A 180 -7.25 -2.03 -13.56
N LYS A 181 -8.44 -1.70 -14.07
CA LYS A 181 -9.53 -1.12 -13.26
C LYS A 181 -9.95 -2.02 -12.10
N LEU A 182 -9.86 -3.35 -12.25
CA LEU A 182 -10.15 -4.28 -11.16
C LEU A 182 -9.06 -4.20 -10.09
N ILE A 183 -7.79 -4.15 -10.49
CA ILE A 183 -6.66 -4.06 -9.56
C ILE A 183 -6.70 -2.71 -8.85
N TRP A 184 -6.89 -1.61 -9.58
CA TRP A 184 -7.08 -0.27 -9.00
C TRP A 184 -8.28 -0.19 -8.06
N SER A 185 -9.40 -0.86 -8.36
CA SER A 185 -10.54 -0.91 -7.43
C SER A 185 -10.17 -1.60 -6.11
N ASN A 186 -9.37 -2.67 -6.15
CA ASN A 186 -8.87 -3.33 -4.94
C ASN A 186 -7.84 -2.45 -4.21
N THR A 187 -6.93 -1.81 -4.95
CA THR A 187 -5.91 -0.89 -4.41
C THR A 187 -6.55 0.32 -3.72
N GLY A 188 -7.58 0.92 -4.31
CA GLY A 188 -8.28 2.05 -3.69
C GLY A 188 -9.00 1.66 -2.41
N TYR A 189 -9.58 0.46 -2.35
CA TYR A 189 -10.14 -0.07 -1.11
C TYR A 189 -9.07 -0.25 -0.03
N LEU A 190 -7.92 -0.86 -0.38
CA LEU A 190 -6.78 -1.01 0.53
C LEU A 190 -6.28 0.35 1.06
N ILE A 191 -6.08 1.33 0.17
CA ILE A 191 -5.62 2.67 0.56
C ILE A 191 -6.64 3.34 1.48
N ASN A 192 -7.94 3.27 1.18
CA ASN A 192 -8.97 3.85 2.06
C ASN A 192 -9.00 3.17 3.44
N TRP A 193 -8.89 1.83 3.47
CA TRP A 193 -8.81 1.09 4.72
C TRP A 193 -7.58 1.53 5.52
N TYR A 194 -6.41 1.58 4.90
CA TYR A 194 -5.18 1.92 5.61
C TYR A 194 -5.11 3.40 6.01
N LEU A 195 -5.65 4.32 5.22
CA LEU A 195 -5.85 5.72 5.64
C LEU A 195 -6.72 5.81 6.90
N THR A 196 -7.73 4.93 7.06
CA THR A 196 -8.52 4.85 8.30
C THR A 196 -7.65 4.41 9.48
N GLU A 197 -6.82 3.38 9.27
CA GLU A 197 -5.86 2.92 10.27
C GLU A 197 -4.86 4.02 10.67
N MET A 198 -4.50 4.90 9.75
CA MET A 198 -3.58 6.02 10.00
C MET A 198 -4.27 7.25 10.64
N LYS A 199 -5.59 7.25 10.88
CA LYS A 199 -6.31 8.39 11.49
C LYS A 199 -5.65 8.94 12.77
N PRO A 200 -5.16 8.12 13.72
CA PRO A 200 -4.49 8.63 14.92
C PRO A 200 -3.20 9.41 14.65
N LEU A 201 -2.52 9.12 13.54
CA LEU A 201 -1.25 9.76 13.15
C LEU A 201 -1.50 11.02 12.31
N LEU A 202 -2.48 10.97 11.41
CA LEU A 202 -2.74 12.04 10.43
C LEU A 202 -3.68 13.12 10.97
N GLY A 203 -4.54 12.77 11.92
CA GLY A 203 -5.67 13.60 12.32
C GLY A 203 -6.79 13.60 11.28
N GLU A 204 -7.94 14.15 11.66
CA GLU A 204 -9.16 14.08 10.86
C GLU A 204 -9.12 14.96 9.60
N ALA A 205 -8.56 16.16 9.72
CA ALA A 205 -8.49 17.12 8.61
C ALA A 205 -7.63 16.58 7.45
N LEU A 206 -6.40 16.13 7.74
CA LEU A 206 -5.51 15.59 6.72
C LEU A 206 -6.07 14.30 6.10
N LEU A 207 -6.67 13.42 6.91
CA LEU A 207 -7.34 12.22 6.42
C LEU A 207 -8.46 12.56 5.42
N ALA A 208 -9.26 13.58 5.71
CA ALA A 208 -10.32 14.02 4.80
C ALA A 208 -9.74 14.54 3.47
N THR A 209 -8.67 15.34 3.52
CA THR A 209 -8.01 15.88 2.33
C THR A 209 -7.39 14.76 1.48
N LEU A 210 -6.69 13.82 2.09
CA LEU A 210 -6.11 12.67 1.39
C LEU A 210 -7.18 11.81 0.70
N ARG A 211 -8.32 11.58 1.37
CA ARG A 211 -9.46 10.87 0.77
C ARG A 211 -10.07 11.62 -0.40
N GLN A 212 -10.27 12.94 -0.24
CA GLN A 212 -10.77 13.79 -1.31
C GLN A 212 -9.87 13.67 -2.53
N ARG A 213 -8.55 13.84 -2.34
CA ARG A 213 -7.56 13.75 -3.40
C ARG A 213 -7.54 12.37 -4.06
N CYS A 214 -7.43 11.30 -3.27
CA CYS A 214 -7.29 9.95 -3.80
C CYS A 214 -8.55 9.48 -4.54
N PHE A 215 -9.75 9.75 -4.03
CA PHE A 215 -10.94 9.02 -4.48
C PHE A 215 -11.98 9.86 -5.21
N PHE A 216 -11.92 11.19 -5.10
CA PHE A 216 -12.95 12.09 -5.61
C PHE A 216 -12.45 13.06 -6.68
N GLU A 217 -11.15 13.33 -6.74
CA GLU A 217 -10.54 14.10 -7.83
C GLU A 217 -10.25 13.21 -9.06
N LYS A 218 -10.58 13.72 -10.25
CA LYS A 218 -10.40 13.00 -11.52
C LYS A 218 -8.95 12.95 -12.00
N GLN A 219 -8.15 13.93 -11.61
CA GLN A 219 -6.80 14.13 -12.10
C GLN A 219 -5.83 14.29 -10.93
N LEU A 220 -4.59 13.83 -11.14
CA LEU A 220 -3.45 14.08 -10.28
C LEU A 220 -2.96 15.54 -10.44
N SER A 221 -1.98 15.96 -9.65
CA SER A 221 -1.50 17.35 -9.61
C SER A 221 -0.80 17.75 -10.91
N ASP A 222 -0.26 16.78 -11.61
CA ASP A 222 0.37 16.94 -12.92
C ASP A 222 -0.62 16.91 -14.11
N GLY A 223 -1.91 16.72 -13.84
CA GLY A 223 -2.98 16.67 -14.85
C GLY A 223 -3.25 15.29 -15.45
N GLN A 224 -2.48 14.25 -15.10
CA GLN A 224 -2.78 12.87 -15.51
C GLN A 224 -4.09 12.37 -14.88
N ASP A 225 -4.74 11.40 -15.52
CA ASP A 225 -5.93 10.74 -14.94
C ASP A 225 -5.57 10.05 -13.62
N ASN A 226 -6.37 10.29 -12.58
CA ASN A 226 -6.21 9.64 -11.29
C ASN A 226 -6.77 8.20 -11.34
N PRO A 227 -5.94 7.15 -11.25
CA PRO A 227 -6.42 5.77 -11.34
C PRO A 227 -7.24 5.32 -10.11
N LEU A 228 -7.14 6.06 -8.98
CA LEU A 228 -7.93 5.81 -7.77
C LEU A 228 -9.30 6.50 -7.80
N TRP A 229 -9.57 7.35 -8.79
CA TRP A 229 -10.84 8.06 -8.89
C TRP A 229 -12.04 7.09 -8.91
N ARG A 230 -12.95 7.23 -7.94
CA ARG A 230 -14.14 6.40 -7.76
C ARG A 230 -13.89 4.89 -7.69
N THR A 231 -12.72 4.49 -7.18
CA THR A 231 -12.41 3.08 -6.86
C THR A 231 -13.13 2.60 -5.60
N VAL A 232 -13.38 3.53 -4.67
CA VAL A 232 -14.32 3.42 -3.56
C VAL A 232 -15.49 4.40 -3.73
N VAL A 233 -16.62 4.10 -3.10
CA VAL A 233 -17.85 4.89 -3.19
C VAL A 233 -18.51 5.03 -1.82
N MET A 234 -19.20 6.14 -1.59
CA MET A 234 -20.01 6.32 -0.39
C MET A 234 -21.27 5.45 -0.45
N ARG A 235 -21.51 4.63 0.58
CA ARG A 235 -22.76 3.92 0.84
C ARG A 235 -23.03 3.92 2.35
N ASP A 236 -24.23 4.33 2.74
CA ASP A 236 -24.64 4.39 4.15
C ASP A 236 -23.65 5.14 5.07
N GLY A 237 -23.08 6.24 4.56
CA GLY A 237 -22.08 7.04 5.28
C GLY A 237 -20.66 6.45 5.33
N LEU A 238 -20.42 5.30 4.69
CA LEU A 238 -19.12 4.62 4.66
C LEU A 238 -18.53 4.59 3.25
N LEU A 239 -17.21 4.78 3.15
CA LEU A 239 -16.48 4.49 1.91
C LEU A 239 -16.29 2.99 1.77
N VAL A 240 -16.95 2.40 0.78
CA VAL A 240 -16.91 0.96 0.50
C VAL A 240 -16.33 0.69 -0.88
N ARG A 241 -15.84 -0.53 -1.08
CA ARG A 241 -15.35 -0.96 -2.39
C ARG A 241 -16.45 -0.88 -3.45
N ARG A 242 -16.10 -0.45 -4.66
CA ARG A 242 -17.05 -0.37 -5.78
C ARG A 242 -17.25 -1.70 -6.50
N THR A 243 -16.20 -2.52 -6.58
CA THR A 243 -16.17 -3.75 -7.38
C THR A 243 -15.68 -4.93 -6.55
N CYS A 244 -16.27 -6.11 -6.80
CA CYS A 244 -15.83 -7.37 -6.20
C CYS A 244 -14.45 -7.79 -6.74
N CYS A 245 -13.55 -8.19 -5.85
CA CYS A 245 -12.21 -8.69 -6.20
C CYS A 245 -12.20 -10.05 -6.90
N GLN A 246 -13.34 -10.74 -6.95
CA GLN A 246 -13.53 -12.08 -7.52
C GLN A 246 -12.81 -13.22 -6.80
N ARG A 247 -12.22 -12.99 -5.62
CA ARG A 247 -11.48 -14.05 -4.89
C ARG A 247 -12.36 -15.25 -4.47
N TYR A 248 -13.67 -15.04 -4.34
CA TYR A 248 -14.64 -16.10 -4.04
C TYR A 248 -14.73 -17.20 -5.11
N ARG A 249 -14.20 -16.94 -6.31
CA ARG A 249 -14.14 -17.91 -7.42
C ARG A 249 -12.99 -18.90 -7.26
N LEU A 250 -12.03 -18.60 -6.39
CA LEU A 250 -10.87 -19.46 -6.16
C LEU A 250 -11.18 -20.50 -5.08
N PRO A 251 -10.73 -21.75 -5.26
CA PRO A 251 -10.88 -22.78 -4.23
C PRO A 251 -10.12 -22.38 -2.96
N ASP A 252 -10.62 -22.80 -1.80
CA ASP A 252 -10.01 -22.57 -0.48
C ASP A 252 -9.73 -21.10 -0.11
N VAL A 253 -10.30 -20.14 -0.85
CA VAL A 253 -10.17 -18.70 -0.58
C VAL A 253 -11.48 -18.16 -0.02
N GLN A 254 -11.48 -17.75 1.24
CA GLN A 254 -12.65 -17.16 1.89
C GLN A 254 -13.09 -15.88 1.17
N GLN A 255 -14.39 -15.63 1.10
CA GLN A 255 -14.94 -14.37 0.58
C GLN A 255 -14.50 -13.16 1.43
N CYS A 256 -14.47 -11.96 0.87
CA CYS A 256 -14.22 -10.74 1.64
C CYS A 256 -15.41 -10.45 2.57
N GLY A 257 -15.14 -10.01 3.81
CA GLY A 257 -16.22 -9.60 4.74
C GLY A 257 -17.05 -8.41 4.22
N ASP A 258 -16.44 -7.59 3.36
CA ASP A 258 -17.02 -6.41 2.72
C ASP A 258 -17.38 -6.65 1.23
N CYS A 259 -17.55 -7.91 0.82
CA CYS A 259 -17.83 -8.26 -0.58
C CYS A 259 -19.12 -7.58 -1.10
N THR A 260 -19.08 -7.09 -2.35
CA THR A 260 -20.23 -6.41 -2.99
C THR A 260 -21.27 -7.36 -3.56
N LEU A 261 -21.05 -8.68 -3.50
CA LEU A 261 -21.94 -9.72 -4.03
C LEU A 261 -22.82 -10.35 -2.95
N LYS A 262 -23.10 -9.60 -1.86
CA LYS A 262 -24.09 -10.02 -0.86
C LYS A 262 -25.48 -10.09 -1.48
#